data_AF-A0A512DDP6-F1
#
_entry.id   AF-A0A512DDP6-F1
#
_cell.length_a   1.000
_cell.length_b   1.000
_cell.length_c   1.000
_cell.angle_alpha   90.00
_cell.angle_beta   90.00
_cell.angle_gamma   90.00
#
_symmetry.space_group_name_H-M   'P 1'
#
loop_
_entity.id
_entity.type
_entity.pdbx_description
1 polymer ?
#
loop_
_entity_poly.entity_id
_entity_poly.type
_entity_poly.pdbx_seq_one_letter_code
_entity_poly.pdbx_strand_id
1 'polypeptide(L)' 'MVACTDARLDAYRVLGLNKGEAHVVRTVGGVVTDDVVRSLTLSERLPGTREVVLVHHTGCGMPTLTADAS' A
#
# COMPACT_ATOMS: atom_id res chain seq x y z
N MET A 1 0.14 -0.20 -5.44
CA MET A 1 0.06 -0.99 -4.19
C MET A 1 0.24 -0.08 -3.00
N VAL A 2 -0.57 -0.28 -1.96
CA VAL A 2 -0.39 0.34 -0.64
C VAL A 2 -0.09 -0.76 0.37
N ALA A 3 1.01 -0.63 1.11
CA ALA A 3 1.49 -1.65 2.04
C ALA A 3 1.95 -1.05 3.38
N CYS A 4 2.02 -1.86 4.44
CA CYS A 4 2.57 -1.39 5.71
C CYS A 4 4.07 -1.03 5.62
N THR A 5 4.55 -0.03 6.35
CA THR A 5 5.98 0.32 6.47
C THR A 5 6.81 -0.72 7.26
N ASP A 6 6.19 -1.75 7.85
CA ASP A 6 6.90 -2.78 8.63
C ASP A 6 8.04 -3.43 7.84
N ALA A 7 9.25 -3.41 8.40
CA ALA A 7 10.47 -3.90 7.74
C ALA A 7 10.44 -5.40 7.44
N ARG A 8 9.60 -6.18 8.13
CA ARG A 8 9.42 -7.61 7.87
C ARG A 8 8.58 -7.88 6.61
N LEU A 9 7.82 -6.88 6.15
CA LEU A 9 6.98 -7.00 4.97
C LEU A 9 7.78 -6.67 3.71
N ASP A 10 8.03 -7.70 2.90
CA ASP A 10 8.50 -7.56 1.53
C ASP A 10 7.30 -7.41 0.57
N ALA A 11 6.96 -6.16 0.27
CA ALA A 11 5.78 -5.81 -0.51
C ALA A 11 5.77 -6.41 -1.93
N TYR A 12 6.95 -6.56 -2.56
CA TYR A 12 7.03 -7.12 -3.92
C TYR A 12 6.89 -8.64 -3.90
N ARG A 13 7.60 -9.32 -2.99
CA ARG A 13 7.56 -10.78 -2.91
C ARG A 13 6.18 -11.33 -2.54
N VAL A 14 5.40 -10.61 -1.73
CA VAL A 14 4.06 -11.05 -1.31
C VAL A 14 3.10 -11.24 -2.49
N LEU A 15 3.24 -10.43 -3.55
CA LEU A 15 2.46 -10.57 -4.78
C LEU A 15 3.25 -11.22 -5.94
N GLY A 16 4.46 -11.71 -5.67
CA GLY A 16 5.32 -12.28 -6.72
C GLY A 16 5.79 -11.27 -7.78
N LEU A 17 5.84 -9.99 -7.44
CA LEU A 17 6.20 -8.91 -8.36
C LEU A 17 7.72 -8.70 -8.38
N ASN A 18 8.23 -8.30 -9.54
CA ASN A 18 9.58 -7.81 -9.75
C ASN A 18 9.66 -6.29 -9.51
N LYS A 19 10.89 -5.81 -9.30
CA LYS A 19 11.14 -4.38 -9.11
C LYS A 19 10.72 -3.60 -10.35
N GLY A 20 9.88 -2.58 -10.17
CA GLY A 20 9.36 -1.73 -11.24
C GLY A 20 8.04 -2.19 -11.85
N GLU A 21 7.54 -3.38 -11.51
CA GLU A 21 6.24 -3.87 -12.00
C GLU A 21 5.04 -3.24 -11.29
N ALA A 22 5.26 -2.62 -10.13
CA ALA A 22 4.23 -1.88 -9.42
C ALA A 22 4.79 -0.63 -8.73
N HIS A 23 3.98 0.41 -8.69
CA HIS A 23 4.19 1.53 -7.79
C HIS A 23 3.80 1.11 -6.37
N VAL A 24 4.72 1.22 -5.41
CA VAL A 24 4.51 0.82 -4.01
C VAL A 24 4.57 2.04 -3.10
N VAL A 25 3.43 2.37 -2.50
CA VAL A 25 3.31 3.35 -1.42
C VAL A 25 3.30 2.60 -0.10
N ARG A 26 4.10 3.05 0.88
CA ARG A 26 4.13 2.44 2.21
C ARG A 26 3.67 3.43 3.28
N THR A 27 2.71 3.01 4.09
CA THR A 27 2.19 3.79 5.22
C THR A 27 2.22 2.95 6.49
N VAL A 28 2.20 3.62 7.64
CA VAL A 28 2.12 2.93 8.93
C VAL A 28 0.80 2.15 8.99
N GLY A 29 0.89 0.83 9.15
CA GLY A 29 -0.28 -0.07 9.14
C GLY A 29 -0.88 -0.37 7.76
N GLY A 30 -0.41 0.24 6.67
CA GLY A 30 -1.07 0.12 5.36
C GLY A 30 -2.33 0.99 5.21
N VAL A 31 -2.50 1.97 6.12
CA VAL A 31 -3.63 2.90 6.13
C VAL A 31 -3.63 3.77 4.87
N VAL A 32 -4.81 3.91 4.27
CA VAL A 32 -5.05 4.82 3.14
C VAL A 32 -5.41 6.19 3.68
N THR A 33 -4.55 7.18 3.43
CA THR A 33 -4.79 8.59 3.74
C THR A 33 -5.02 9.38 2.46
N ASP A 34 -5.45 10.63 2.57
CA ASP A 34 -5.62 11.54 1.42
C ASP A 34 -4.34 11.68 0.59
N ASP A 35 -3.17 11.67 1.23
CA ASP A 35 -1.88 11.71 0.54
C ASP A 35 -1.61 10.43 -0.27
N VAL A 36 -2.06 9.28 0.22
CA VAL A 36 -2.01 8.01 -0.53
C VAL A 36 -2.91 8.09 -1.75
N VAL A 37 -4.15 8.55 -1.59
CA VAL A 37 -5.11 8.72 -2.70
C VAL A 37 -4.56 9.70 -3.74
N ARG A 38 -3.99 10.84 -3.31
CA ARG A 38 -3.35 11.81 -4.19
C ARG A 38 -2.17 11.19 -4.95
N SER A 39 -1.32 10.44 -4.26
CA SER A 39 -0.15 9.79 -4.85
C SER A 39 -0.53 8.71 -5.87
N LEU A 40 -1.59 7.93 -5.59
CA LEU A 40 -2.15 6.95 -6.51
C LEU A 40 -2.73 7.64 -7.75
N THR A 41 -3.56 8.67 -7.56
CA THR A 41 -4.15 9.46 -8.65
C THR A 41 -3.08 10.09 -9.57
N LEU A 42 -1.95 10.54 -9.00
CA LEU A 42 -0.82 11.03 -9.79
C LEU A 42 -0.10 9.91 -10.53
N SER A 43 0.02 8.72 -9.92
CA SER A 43 0.67 7.54 -10.51
C SER A 43 -0.16 6.87 -11.60
N GLU A 44 -1.49 6.97 -11.56
CA GLU A 44 -2.42 6.47 -12.59
C GLU A 44 -2.31 7.22 -13.92
N ARG A 45 -1.73 8.43 -13.92
CA ARG A 45 -1.47 9.17 -15.17
C ARG A 45 -0.29 8.59 -15.96
N LEU A 46 0.45 7.65 -15.39
CA LEU A 46 1.44 6.85 -16.12
C LEU A 46 0.71 5.68 -16.80
N PRO A 47 0.83 5.50 -18.13
CA PRO A 47 0.13 4.45 -18.85
C PRO A 47 0.54 3.07 -18.33
N GLY A 48 -0.39 2.34 -17.71
CA GLY A 48 -0.20 0.94 -17.32
C GLY A 48 -0.75 0.55 -15.94
N THR A 49 -0.92 1.49 -15.00
CA THR A 49 -1.46 1.16 -13.68
C THR A 49 -2.99 1.07 -13.75
N ARG A 50 -3.57 -0.13 -13.57
CA ARG A 50 -5.02 -0.37 -13.69
C ARG A 50 -5.68 -0.93 -12.43
N GLU A 51 -4.87 -1.29 -11.44
CA GLU A 51 -5.32 -1.99 -10.24
C GLU A 51 -4.57 -1.47 -9.01
N VAL A 52 -5.29 -1.34 -7.90
CA VAL A 52 -4.75 -0.95 -6.60
C VAL A 52 -4.93 -2.10 -5.63
N VAL A 53 -3.82 -2.58 -5.06
CA VAL A 53 -3.82 -3.66 -4.06
C VAL A 53 -3.42 -3.09 -2.69
N LEU A 54 -4.18 -3.46 -1.66
CA LEU A 54 -3.94 -3.15 -0.24
C LEU A 54 -3.34 -4.37 0.47
N VAL A 55 -2.18 -4.20 1.10
CA VAL A 55 -1.47 -5.29 1.77
C VAL A 55 -1.29 -4.96 3.25
N HIS A 56 -2.04 -5.68 4.07
CA HIS A 56 -1.91 -5.69 5.53
C HIS A 56 -1.15 -6.95 5.98
N HIS A 57 -0.56 -6.91 7.18
CA HIS A 57 0.11 -8.06 7.77
C HIS A 57 -0.28 -8.25 9.23
N THR A 58 -0.16 -9.48 9.71
CA THR A 58 -0.38 -9.83 11.11
C THR A 58 0.74 -9.32 12.01
N GLY A 59 0.43 -9.08 13.29
CA GLY A 59 1.41 -8.57 14.26
C GLY A 59 1.89 -7.15 13.94
N CYS A 60 1.03 -6.36 13.29
CA CYS A 60 1.29 -4.95 13.05
C CYS A 60 1.31 -4.19 14.37
N GLY A 61 2.30 -3.29 14.53
CA GLY A 61 2.39 -2.42 15.70
C GLY A 61 1.35 -1.30 15.73
N MET A 62 0.61 -1.12 14.63
CA MET A 62 -0.58 -0.28 14.64
C MET A 62 -1.73 -1.02 15.33
N PRO A 63 -2.44 -0.38 16.27
CA PRO A 63 -3.71 -0.91 16.73
C PRO A 63 -4.60 -1.13 15.51
N THR A 64 -5.37 -2.22 15.52
CA THR A 64 -6.33 -2.54 14.47
C THR A 64 -7.34 -1.38 14.39
N LEU A 65 -7.05 -0.38 13.55
CA LEU A 65 -8.03 0.62 13.14
C LEU A 65 -9.03 -0.17 12.29
N THR A 66 -10.10 -0.62 12.91
CA THR A 66 -11.35 -0.86 12.19
C THR A 66 -11.62 0.41 11.40
N ALA A 67 -11.82 0.27 10.10
CA ALA A 67 -12.12 1.36 9.19
C ALA A 67 -13.51 1.92 9.50
N ASP A 68 -13.62 2.58 10.66
CA ASP A 68 -14.75 3.32 11.18
C ASP A 68 -14.15 4.49 11.98
N ALA A 69 -13.62 5.46 11.25
CA ALA A 69 -13.39 6.79 11.78
C ALA A 69 -14.23 7.72 10.90
N SER A 70 -15.41 8.03 11.45
CA SER A 70 -16.38 9.06 11.07
C SER A 70 -15.79 10.34 10.51
#